data_AF-A0A6P6XNT4-F1
#
_entry.id   AF-A0A6P6XNT4-F1
#
_cell.length_a   1.000
_cell.length_b   1.000
_cell.length_c   1.000
_cell.angle_alpha   90.00
_cell.angle_beta   90.00
_cell.angle_gamma   90.00
#
_symmetry.space_group_name_H-M   'P 1'
#
loop_
_entity.id
_entity.type
_entity.pdbx_description
1 polymer ?
#
loop_
_entity_poly.entity_id
_entity_poly.type
_entity_poly.pdbx_seq_one_letter_code
_entity_poly.pdbx_strand_id
1 'polypeptide(L)'
;MTEKHRDWHEKLPYALMAYRTSIRTSTGATPYSLMYGMEAVLPAEVEIPSLRILMETKLEEANWIKQRHEQLSLIDEKRLNAICHGQCYQKRMARAYNKKVHLRTFDEGDKVLKRILPVQDEAKGKFAPNWQGLFIVQKGKRILLIPAIFNAYS
;
A
#
# COMPACT_ATOMS: atom_id res chain seq x y z
N MET A 1 -12.81 22.18 19.79
CA MET A 1 -11.35 22.22 19.58
C MET A 1 -11.08 22.90 18.25
N THR A 2 -10.25 23.94 18.22
CA THR A 2 -9.88 24.62 16.96
C THR A 2 -8.80 23.81 16.26
N GLU A 3 -9.16 23.08 15.21
CA GLU A 3 -8.21 22.32 14.40
C GLU A 3 -7.25 23.29 13.68
N LYS A 4 -5.96 23.24 14.01
CA LYS A 4 -4.92 23.98 13.30
C LYS A 4 -4.10 23.01 12.45
N HIS A 5 -3.86 23.38 11.19
CA HIS A 5 -3.14 22.58 10.20
C HIS A 5 -1.71 22.16 10.64
N ARG A 6 -1.13 22.81 11.66
CA ARG A 6 0.24 22.52 12.12
C ARG A 6 0.35 21.34 13.09
N ASP A 7 -0.77 20.83 13.61
CA ASP A 7 -0.78 19.84 14.69
C ASP A 7 -0.96 18.40 14.18
N TRP A 8 -0.48 18.11 12.96
CA TRP A 8 -0.64 16.80 12.32
C TRP A 8 -0.06 15.65 13.14
N HIS A 9 0.99 15.91 13.90
CA HIS A 9 1.64 14.93 14.77
C HIS A 9 0.75 14.48 15.92
N GLU A 10 -0.13 15.35 16.43
CA GLU A 10 -1.15 15.00 17.43
C GLU A 10 -2.25 14.11 16.83
N LYS A 11 -2.50 14.23 15.52
CA LYS A 11 -3.49 13.43 14.79
C LYS A 11 -2.95 12.09 14.29
N LEU A 12 -1.62 11.93 14.28
CA LEU A 12 -0.96 10.74 13.76
C LEU A 12 -1.39 9.42 14.43
N PRO A 13 -1.53 9.33 15.77
CA PRO A 13 -2.00 8.10 16.42
C PRO A 13 -3.40 7.69 15.97
N TYR A 14 -4.30 8.66 15.78
CA TYR A 14 -5.66 8.41 15.31
C TYR A 14 -5.67 7.94 13.85
N ALA A 15 -4.86 8.57 12.99
CA ALA A 15 -4.71 8.14 11.60
C ALA A 15 -4.14 6.71 11.49
N LEU A 16 -3.16 6.36 12.33
CA LEU A 16 -2.61 5.01 12.40
C LEU A 16 -3.63 3.99 12.90
N MET A 17 -4.44 4.33 13.90
CA MET A 17 -5.53 3.48 14.39
C MET A 17 -6.56 3.21 13.28
N ALA A 18 -7.01 4.26 12.59
CA ALA A 18 -7.94 4.15 11.48
C ALA A 18 -7.36 3.28 10.36
N TYR A 19 -6.08 3.45 10.03
CA TYR A 19 -5.40 2.65 9.03
C TYR A 19 -5.37 1.15 9.40
N ARG A 20 -5.07 0.84 10.67
CA ARG A 20 -4.96 -0.54 11.18
C ARG A 20 -6.31 -1.27 11.24
N THR A 21 -7.40 -0.53 11.41
CA THR A 21 -8.75 -1.09 11.64
C THR A 21 -9.66 -0.99 10.41
N SER A 22 -9.24 -0.29 9.36
CA SER A 22 -9.99 -0.20 8.11
C SER A 22 -9.58 -1.30 7.12
N ILE A 23 -10.58 -1.86 6.42
CA ILE A 23 -10.34 -2.83 5.34
C ILE A 23 -9.59 -2.14 4.21
N ARG A 24 -8.48 -2.74 3.77
CA ARG A 24 -7.69 -2.19 2.65
C ARG A 24 -8.17 -2.80 1.34
N THR A 25 -8.40 -1.96 0.33
CA THR A 25 -8.75 -2.41 -1.03
C THR A 25 -7.67 -3.25 -1.70
N SER A 26 -6.43 -3.19 -1.24
CA SER A 26 -5.33 -4.00 -1.74
C SER A 26 -5.35 -5.43 -1.20
N THR A 27 -5.69 -5.63 0.09
CA THR A 27 -5.62 -6.94 0.75
C THR A 27 -6.99 -7.55 1.05
N GLY A 28 -8.07 -6.77 1.01
CA GLY A 28 -9.41 -7.20 1.39
C GLY A 28 -9.62 -7.42 2.89
N ALA A 29 -8.63 -7.10 3.73
CA ALA A 29 -8.65 -7.29 5.18
C ALA A 29 -8.11 -6.06 5.92
N THR A 30 -8.32 -6.00 7.24
CA THR A 30 -7.71 -4.96 8.10
C THR A 30 -6.26 -5.34 8.41
N PRO A 31 -5.31 -4.39 8.46
CA PRO A 31 -3.93 -4.71 8.84
C PRO A 31 -3.82 -5.35 10.22
N TYR A 32 -4.69 -4.97 11.16
CA TYR A 32 -4.73 -5.54 12.51
C TYR A 32 -5.10 -7.02 12.49
N SER A 33 -6.12 -7.42 11.73
CA SER A 33 -6.55 -8.83 11.70
C SER A 33 -5.54 -9.76 11.03
N LEU A 34 -4.74 -9.26 10.10
CA LEU A 34 -3.63 -10.03 9.52
C LEU A 34 -2.45 -10.22 10.49
N MET A 35 -2.24 -9.28 11.41
CA MET A 35 -1.19 -9.38 12.43
C MET A 35 -1.62 -10.27 13.60
N TYR A 36 -2.83 -10.05 14.13
CA TYR A 36 -3.28 -10.65 15.39
C TYR A 36 -4.36 -11.73 15.23
N GLY A 37 -4.82 -12.01 14.01
CA GLY A 37 -5.80 -13.05 13.70
C GLY A 37 -7.26 -12.68 13.99
N MET A 38 -7.54 -11.51 14.57
CA MET A 38 -8.87 -11.04 14.93
C MET A 38 -9.00 -9.53 14.67
N GLU A 39 -10.22 -9.04 14.49
CA GLU A 39 -10.45 -7.60 14.36
C GLU A 39 -10.18 -6.86 15.67
N ALA A 40 -9.64 -5.64 15.58
CA ALA A 40 -9.36 -4.82 16.75
C ALA A 40 -10.69 -4.38 17.40
N VAL A 41 -10.71 -4.37 18.73
CA VAL A 41 -11.83 -3.79 19.48
C VAL A 41 -11.64 -2.28 19.47
N LEU A 42 -12.62 -1.53 18.99
CA LEU A 42 -12.54 -0.08 18.89
C LEU A 42 -12.87 0.57 20.25
N PRO A 43 -12.28 1.74 20.58
CA PRO A 43 -12.63 2.45 21.81
C PRO A 43 -14.14 2.71 21.96
N ALA A 44 -14.81 3.06 20.85
CA ALA A 44 -16.26 3.27 20.84
C ALA A 44 -17.06 2.01 21.18
N GLU A 45 -16.56 0.81 20.84
CA GLU A 45 -17.19 -0.45 21.22
C GLU A 45 -17.07 -0.72 22.72
N VAL A 46 -16.00 -0.22 23.37
CA VAL A 46 -15.80 -0.35 24.81
C VAL A 46 -16.66 0.66 25.58
N GLU A 47 -16.67 1.92 25.12
CA GLU A 47 -17.50 2.99 25.71
C GLU A 47 -18.99 2.67 25.62
N ILE A 48 -19.43 2.11 24.49
CA ILE A 48 -20.78 1.61 24.28
C ILE A 48 -20.65 0.10 24.04
N PRO A 49 -20.74 -0.73 25.11
CA PRO A 49 -20.45 -2.16 25.06
C PRO A 49 -21.09 -2.85 23.85
N SER A 50 -20.25 -3.18 22.87
CA SER A 50 -20.69 -3.89 21.68
C SER A 50 -21.11 -5.31 22.02
N LEU A 51 -21.89 -5.95 21.14
CA LEU A 51 -22.31 -7.34 21.32
C LEU A 51 -21.11 -8.27 21.57
N ARG A 52 -19.99 -8.03 20.86
CA ARG A 52 -18.76 -8.81 21.01
C ARG A 52 -18.20 -8.73 22.43
N ILE A 53 -18.11 -7.53 23.01
CA ILE A 53 -17.61 -7.33 24.38
C ILE A 53 -18.57 -7.94 25.40
N LEU A 54 -19.88 -7.80 25.19
CA LEU A 54 -20.90 -8.40 26.05
C LEU A 54 -20.86 -9.94 26.03
N MET A 55 -20.45 -10.55 24.91
CA MET A 55 -20.24 -11.99 24.82
C MET A 55 -18.92 -12.40 25.49
N GLU A 56 -17.82 -11.68 25.22
CA GLU A 56 -16.50 -11.97 25.81
C GLU A 56 -16.50 -11.84 27.35
N THR A 57 -17.26 -10.88 27.91
CA THR A 57 -17.38 -10.71 29.37
C THR A 57 -18.16 -11.81 30.08
N LYS A 58 -19.00 -12.56 29.37
CA LYS A 58 -19.80 -13.68 29.91
C LYS A 58 -19.15 -15.05 29.69
N LEU A 59 -18.05 -15.09 28.94
CA LEU A 59 -17.34 -16.32 28.61
C LEU A 59 -16.45 -16.74 29.79
N GLU A 60 -16.51 -18.04 30.10
CA GLU A 60 -15.55 -18.66 31.02
C GLU A 60 -14.15 -18.65 30.40
N GLU A 61 -13.11 -18.50 31.23
CA GLU A 61 -11.72 -18.38 30.79
C GLU A 61 -11.26 -19.52 29.88
N ALA A 62 -11.62 -20.76 30.20
CA ALA A 62 -11.30 -21.93 29.38
C ALA A 62 -11.90 -21.84 27.96
N ASN A 63 -13.13 -21.34 27.85
CA ASN A 63 -13.81 -21.15 26.57
C ASN A 63 -13.21 -19.98 25.78
N TRP A 64 -12.83 -18.90 26.46
CA TRP A 64 -12.15 -17.77 25.84
C TRP A 64 -10.78 -18.18 25.26
N ILE A 65 -9.98 -18.94 26.00
CA ILE A 65 -8.70 -19.48 25.54
C ILE A 65 -8.90 -20.36 24.29
N LYS A 66 -9.88 -21.27 24.33
CA LYS A 66 -10.20 -22.13 23.19
C LYS A 66 -10.58 -21.33 21.95
N GLN A 67 -11.49 -20.35 22.09
CA GLN A 67 -11.89 -19.47 20.99
C GLN A 67 -10.70 -18.69 20.43
N ARG A 68 -9.79 -18.21 21.29
CA ARG A 68 -8.59 -17.50 20.86
C ARG A 68 -7.64 -18.40 20.07
N HIS A 69 -7.47 -19.66 20.48
CA HIS A 69 -6.69 -20.65 19.73
C HIS A 69 -7.29 -20.92 18.35
N GLU A 70 -8.60 -21.07 18.24
CA GLU A 70 -9.29 -21.26 16.96
C GLU A 70 -9.11 -20.04 16.04
N GLN A 71 -9.16 -18.81 16.56
CA GLN A 71 -8.88 -17.62 15.74
C GLN A 71 -7.43 -17.58 15.23
N LEU A 72 -6.48 -18.02 16.05
CA LEU A 72 -5.07 -18.07 15.67
C LEU A 72 -4.77 -19.19 14.68
N SER A 73 -5.44 -20.34 14.75
CA SER A 73 -5.23 -21.42 13.78
C SER A 73 -5.67 -21.02 12.36
N LEU A 74 -6.64 -20.10 12.24
CA LEU A 74 -7.12 -19.57 10.97
C LEU A 74 -6.29 -18.39 10.43
N ILE A 75 -5.27 -17.92 11.15
CA ILE A 75 -4.52 -16.71 10.76
C ILE A 75 -3.78 -16.88 9.42
N ASP A 76 -3.21 -18.06 9.20
CA ASP A 76 -2.42 -18.32 8.00
C ASP A 76 -3.30 -18.40 6.76
N GLU A 77 -4.52 -18.92 6.89
CA GLU A 77 -5.53 -18.89 5.84
C GLU A 77 -5.92 -17.45 5.49
N LYS A 78 -6.18 -16.60 6.50
CA LYS A 78 -6.48 -15.18 6.29
C LYS A 78 -5.33 -14.46 5.57
N ARG A 79 -4.08 -14.73 5.95
CA ARG A 79 -2.88 -14.17 5.31
C ARG A 79 -2.73 -14.64 3.87
N LEU A 80 -2.95 -15.93 3.60
CA LEU A 80 -2.90 -16.47 2.24
C LEU A 80 -3.96 -15.81 1.35
N ASN A 81 -5.18 -15.67 1.85
CA ASN A 81 -6.26 -14.98 1.14
C ASN A 81 -5.89 -13.52 0.84
N ALA A 82 -5.30 -12.81 1.80
CA ALA A 82 -4.83 -11.43 1.61
C ALA A 82 -3.70 -11.31 0.56
N ILE A 83 -2.77 -12.27 0.51
CA ILE A 83 -1.72 -12.33 -0.51
C ILE A 83 -2.34 -12.53 -1.90
N CYS A 84 -3.23 -13.50 -2.05
CA CYS A 84 -3.93 -13.76 -3.30
C CYS A 84 -4.71 -12.52 -3.79
N HIS A 85 -5.43 -11.87 -2.87
CA HIS A 85 -6.14 -10.62 -3.15
C HIS A 85 -5.17 -9.51 -3.59
N GLY A 86 -4.05 -9.36 -2.88
CA GLY A 86 -2.97 -8.41 -3.19
C GLY A 86 -2.41 -8.60 -4.60
N GLN A 87 -2.14 -9.85 -5.00
CA GLN A 87 -1.68 -10.17 -6.34
C GLN A 87 -2.72 -9.82 -7.42
N CYS A 88 -3.99 -10.13 -7.18
CA CYS A 88 -5.08 -9.75 -8.09
C CYS A 88 -5.22 -8.23 -8.21
N TYR A 89 -5.13 -7.51 -7.09
CA TYR A 89 -5.13 -6.06 -7.06
C TYR A 89 -3.95 -5.47 -7.84
N GLN A 90 -2.73 -5.96 -7.61
CA GLN A 90 -1.53 -5.53 -8.34
C GLN A 90 -1.66 -5.78 -9.84
N LYS A 91 -2.14 -6.96 -10.27
CA LYS A 91 -2.39 -7.27 -11.68
C LYS A 91 -3.41 -6.30 -12.30
N ARG A 92 -4.48 -5.96 -11.58
CA ARG A 92 -5.48 -4.99 -12.04
C ARG A 92 -4.89 -3.59 -12.20
N MET A 93 -4.08 -3.14 -11.23
CA MET A 93 -3.39 -1.85 -11.28
C MET A 93 -2.38 -1.80 -12.44
N ALA A 94 -1.58 -2.85 -12.62
CA ALA A 94 -0.62 -2.96 -13.70
C ALA A 94 -1.30 -2.90 -15.07
N ARG A 95 -2.42 -3.61 -15.26
CA ARG A 95 -3.21 -3.54 -16.50
C ARG A 95 -3.72 -2.13 -16.77
N ALA A 96 -4.25 -1.45 -15.76
CA ALA A 96 -4.77 -0.10 -15.90
C ALA A 96 -3.67 0.91 -16.28
N TYR A 97 -2.50 0.81 -15.64
CA TYR A 97 -1.35 1.68 -15.94
C TYR A 97 -0.77 1.38 -17.33
N ASN A 98 -0.53 0.11 -17.63
CA ASN A 98 0.09 -0.33 -18.88
C ASN A 98 -0.83 -0.15 -20.10
N LYS A 99 -2.15 0.02 -19.91
CA LYS A 99 -3.10 0.21 -21.03
C LYS A 99 -2.72 1.37 -21.97
N LYS A 100 -2.07 2.41 -21.45
CA LYS A 100 -1.64 3.58 -22.24
C LYS A 100 -0.13 3.60 -22.54
N VAL A 101 0.62 2.63 -22.05
CA VAL A 101 2.06 2.54 -22.27
C VAL A 101 2.28 1.97 -23.66
N HIS A 102 2.72 2.82 -24.58
CA HIS A 102 3.16 2.39 -25.89
C HIS A 102 4.61 1.94 -25.75
N LEU A 103 4.86 0.65 -25.98
CA LEU A 103 6.21 0.13 -26.07
C LEU A 103 6.89 0.80 -27.27
N ARG A 104 7.91 1.63 -27.02
CA ARG A 104 8.82 2.07 -28.08
C ARG A 104 10.07 1.20 -28.01
N THR A 105 10.37 0.53 -29.11
CA THR A 105 11.66 -0.10 -29.34
C THR A 105 12.63 0.95 -29.87
N PHE A 106 13.90 0.85 -29.50
CA PHE A 106 14.97 1.69 -30.00
C PHE A 106 16.06 0.80 -30.55
N ASP A 107 16.57 1.15 -31.72
CA ASP A 107 17.67 0.46 -32.37
C ASP A 107 18.99 1.21 -32.15
N GLU A 108 20.10 0.50 -32.35
CA GLU A 108 21.43 1.10 -32.30
C GLU A 108 21.54 2.23 -33.32
N GLY A 109 21.98 3.41 -32.88
CA GLY A 109 22.05 4.60 -33.73
C GLY A 109 20.85 5.54 -33.61
N ASP A 110 19.76 5.13 -32.93
CA ASP A 110 18.63 6.01 -32.68
C ASP A 110 19.01 7.20 -31.81
N LYS A 111 18.44 8.37 -32.13
CA LYS A 111 18.59 9.61 -31.37
C LYS A 111 17.46 9.76 -30.36
N VAL A 112 17.81 9.72 -29.08
CA VAL A 112 16.84 9.79 -27.97
C VAL A 112 17.14 10.96 -27.04
N LEU A 113 16.09 11.54 -26.47
CA LEU A 113 16.20 12.54 -25.42
C LEU A 113 16.05 11.86 -24.05
N LYS A 114 16.90 12.21 -23.10
CA LYS A 114 16.80 11.70 -21.73
C LYS A 114 15.93 12.64 -20.89
N ARG A 115 14.88 12.12 -20.25
CA ARG A 115 14.09 12.93 -19.31
C ARG A 115 14.93 13.26 -18.07
N ILE A 116 14.94 14.52 -17.66
CA ILE A 116 15.63 14.96 -16.46
C ILE A 116 14.69 14.71 -15.28
N LEU A 117 15.14 13.91 -14.31
CA LEU A 117 14.33 13.62 -13.13
C LEU A 117 14.45 14.78 -12.13
N PRO A 118 13.35 15.20 -11.48
CA PRO A 118 13.35 16.33 -10.54
C PRO A 118 14.36 16.20 -9.38
N VAL A 119 14.71 14.96 -9.02
CA VAL A 119 15.66 14.65 -7.94
C VAL A 119 17.12 14.95 -8.33
N GLN A 120 17.43 15.05 -9.62
CA GLN A 120 18.82 15.18 -10.10
C GLN A 120 19.27 16.62 -10.33
N ASP A 121 18.36 17.60 -10.38
CA ASP A 121 18.69 19.02 -10.63
C ASP A 121 17.99 19.89 -9.57
N GLU A 122 18.74 20.28 -8.53
CA GLU A 122 18.21 21.02 -7.37
C GLU A 122 17.87 22.50 -7.63
N ALA A 123 17.98 22.99 -8.86
CA ALA A 123 17.71 24.41 -9.17
C ALA A 123 17.16 24.64 -10.59
N LYS A 124 16.01 24.05 -10.93
CA LYS A 124 15.30 24.38 -12.17
C LYS A 124 14.17 25.38 -11.96
N GLY A 125 14.32 26.56 -12.55
CA GLY A 125 13.21 27.50 -12.72
C GLY A 125 12.12 26.89 -13.60
N LYS A 126 10.88 27.41 -13.50
CA LYS A 126 9.68 26.94 -14.21
C LYS A 126 9.86 26.73 -15.73
N PHE A 127 10.85 27.39 -16.34
CA PHE A 127 11.12 27.38 -17.78
C PHE A 127 12.35 26.55 -18.19
N ALA A 128 12.99 25.85 -17.26
CA ALA A 128 14.12 25.00 -17.61
C ALA A 128 13.67 23.77 -18.42
N PRO A 129 14.49 23.30 -19.38
CA PRO A 129 14.13 22.15 -20.21
C PRO A 129 14.01 20.87 -19.37
N ASN A 130 12.96 20.11 -19.63
CA ASN A 130 12.66 18.82 -18.96
C ASN A 130 13.41 17.63 -19.59
N TRP A 131 14.10 17.86 -20.69
CA TRP A 131 14.81 16.86 -21.48
C TRP A 131 16.26 17.29 -21.66
N GLN A 132 17.18 16.35 -21.51
CA GLN A 132 18.60 16.54 -21.71
C GLN A 132 19.02 15.91 -23.02
N GLY A 133 19.81 16.67 -23.79
CA GLY A 133 20.75 16.18 -24.80
C GLY A 133 20.18 15.33 -25.93
N LEU A 134 20.95 15.19 -27.01
CA LEU A 134 20.69 14.21 -28.04
C LEU A 134 21.62 13.03 -27.78
N PHE A 135 21.08 11.94 -27.23
CA PHE A 135 21.85 10.73 -26.96
C PHE A 135 21.67 9.73 -28.10
N ILE A 136 22.73 8.97 -28.38
CA ILE A 136 22.69 7.87 -29.36
C ILE A 136 22.57 6.56 -28.59
N VAL A 137 21.61 5.72 -28.98
CA VAL A 137 21.43 4.38 -28.41
C VAL A 137 22.59 3.48 -28.84
N GLN A 138 23.27 2.88 -27.87
CA GLN A 138 24.36 1.91 -28.09
C GLN A 138 23.91 0.49 -27.76
N LYS A 139 24.51 -0.50 -28.44
CA LYS A 139 24.24 -1.94 -28.26
C LYS A 139 24.35 -2.35 -26.80
N GLY A 140 23.38 -3.11 -26.32
CA GLY A 140 23.43 -3.75 -24.99
C GLY A 140 22.89 -2.92 -23.82
N LYS A 141 22.40 -1.69 -24.05
CA LYS A 141 21.68 -0.91 -23.02
C LYS A 141 20.17 -1.01 -23.22
N ARG A 142 19.46 -1.71 -22.32
CA ARG A 142 18.00 -1.59 -22.22
C ARG A 142 17.64 -0.15 -21.85
N ILE A 143 17.07 0.59 -22.78
CA ILE A 143 16.40 1.86 -22.46
C ILE A 143 15.05 1.47 -21.87
N LEU A 144 15.00 1.33 -20.54
CA LEU A 144 13.74 1.21 -19.82
C LEU A 144 13.03 2.56 -19.92
N LEU A 145 12.13 2.67 -20.89
CA LEU A 145 11.08 3.70 -20.88
C LEU A 145 10.33 3.52 -19.56
N ILE A 146 10.53 4.49 -18.66
CA ILE A 146 9.88 4.68 -17.35
C ILE A 146 9.36 3.36 -16.77
N PRO A 147 10.04 2.78 -15.77
CA PRO A 147 9.73 1.43 -15.31
C PRO A 147 8.23 1.35 -15.06
N ALA A 148 7.60 0.39 -15.73
CA ALA A 148 6.43 -0.28 -15.19
C ALA A 148 6.70 -0.39 -13.68
N ILE A 149 5.84 0.22 -12.87
CA ILE A 149 5.99 0.27 -11.42
C ILE A 149 5.99 -1.19 -10.95
N PHE A 150 7.18 -1.76 -10.86
CA PHE A 150 7.47 -3.09 -10.38
C PHE A 150 8.52 -2.85 -9.31
N ASN A 151 8.16 -3.22 -8.08
CA ASN A 151 8.83 -2.91 -6.82
C ASN A 151 8.63 -1.50 -6.25
N ALA A 152 7.46 -1.29 -5.66
CA ALA A 152 7.40 -0.80 -4.28
C ALA A 152 6.29 -1.62 -3.60
N TYR A 153 6.40 -1.89 -2.30
CA TYR A 153 5.53 -2.78 -1.52
C TYR A 153 5.86 -4.28 -1.67
N SER A 154 7.06 -4.62 -1.19
CA SER A 154 7.22 -5.85 -0.40
C SER A 154 6.71 -5.62 1.02
#